data_AF-A0A8G2E5R0-F1
#
_entry.id   AF-A0A8G2E5R0-F1
#
_cell.length_a   1.000
_cell.length_b   1.000
_cell.length_c   1.000
_cell.angle_alpha   90.00
_cell.angle_beta   90.00
_cell.angle_gamma   90.00
#
_symmetry.space_group_name_H-M   'P 1'
#
loop_
_entity.id
_entity.type
_entity.pdbx_description
1 polymer ?
#
loop_
_entity_poly.entity_id
_entity_poly.type
_entity_poly.pdbx_seq_one_letter_code
_entity_poly.pdbx_strand_id
1 'polypeptide(L)'
;MKPAFGPSFHWKGVLLLSQLVRRTLSRNNEITHVNLYKDLLKRRDIALPDNHFTHLYDWQGLAGYNAFMPGGVNRQHYYKSPGVMAMTELLDPPQYQKLVAGCLRIGMTERDVHYYAEHITVDIGHADGWLNNVIVPTGKRHPAAMEEVYFGAALRLQTCNDYYDRLLETLRALEIPNTVR
;
A
#
# COMPACT_ATOMS: atom_id res chain seq x y z
N MET A 1 -39.10 37.69 5.16
CA MET A 1 -38.70 36.59 4.24
C MET A 1 -37.22 36.32 4.51
N LYS A 2 -36.89 35.24 5.21
CA LYS A 2 -35.49 34.83 5.53
C LYS A 2 -35.14 33.62 4.66
N PRO A 3 -33.93 33.50 4.10
CA PRO A 3 -33.56 32.30 3.37
C PRO A 3 -33.21 31.19 4.36
N ALA A 4 -33.79 30.01 4.15
CA ALA A 4 -33.48 28.79 4.89
C ALA A 4 -32.22 28.15 4.30
N PHE A 5 -31.12 28.17 5.04
CA PHE A 5 -29.98 27.29 4.77
C PHE A 5 -30.27 25.90 5.35
N GLY A 6 -30.36 24.89 4.49
CA GLY A 6 -30.47 23.49 4.89
C GLY A 6 -29.10 22.90 5.24
N PRO A 7 -28.97 22.09 6.30
CA PRO A 7 -27.74 21.36 6.60
C PRO A 7 -27.79 19.97 5.98
N SER A 8 -26.99 19.70 4.95
CA SER A 8 -26.70 18.33 4.51
C SER A 8 -25.29 18.21 3.94
N PHE A 9 -24.30 18.51 4.79
CA PHE A 9 -22.89 18.34 4.46
C PHE A 9 -22.20 17.54 5.55
N HIS A 10 -22.44 16.23 5.62
CA HIS A 10 -21.82 15.41 6.67
C HIS A 10 -21.74 13.91 6.28
N TRP A 11 -20.51 13.37 6.34
CA TRP A 11 -20.14 11.95 6.61
C TRP A 11 -19.89 10.89 5.53
N LYS A 12 -19.50 11.20 4.28
CA LYS A 12 -18.93 10.13 3.39
C LYS A 12 -17.42 10.21 3.14
N GLY A 13 -16.80 11.39 3.25
CA GLY A 13 -15.34 11.55 3.11
C GLY A 13 -14.52 11.15 4.35
N VAL A 14 -15.13 11.18 5.54
CA VAL A 14 -14.47 10.81 6.81
C VAL A 14 -14.35 9.28 6.96
N LEU A 15 -15.09 8.50 6.17
CA LEU A 15 -15.08 7.04 6.25
C LEU A 15 -13.78 6.40 5.72
N LEU A 16 -13.09 7.00 4.73
CA LEU A 16 -11.80 6.49 4.21
C LEU A 16 -10.65 6.70 5.22
N LEU A 17 -10.57 7.88 5.83
CA LEU A 17 -9.66 8.10 6.98
C LEU A 17 -10.06 7.24 8.17
N SER A 18 -11.36 6.98 8.38
CA SER A 18 -11.80 6.05 9.43
C SER A 18 -11.38 4.60 9.18
N GLN A 19 -11.10 4.17 7.94
CA GLN A 19 -10.59 2.83 7.65
C GLN A 19 -9.07 2.74 7.86
N LEU A 20 -8.32 3.81 7.53
CA LEU A 20 -6.92 3.97 7.96
C LEU A 20 -6.80 4.00 9.51
N VAL A 21 -7.70 4.73 10.18
CA VAL A 21 -7.72 4.91 11.64
C VAL A 21 -8.30 3.69 12.38
N ARG A 22 -9.26 2.95 11.80
CA ARG A 22 -9.81 1.71 12.40
C ARG A 22 -8.78 0.61 12.55
N ARG A 23 -7.64 0.67 11.86
CA ARG A 23 -6.53 -0.28 12.02
C ARG A 23 -5.44 0.22 12.97
N THR A 24 -5.37 1.52 13.27
CA THR A 24 -4.61 2.01 14.44
C THR A 24 -5.39 1.82 15.74
N LEU A 25 -6.73 1.74 15.65
CA LEU A 25 -7.66 1.60 16.78
C LEU A 25 -8.61 0.40 16.61
N SER A 26 -8.10 -0.73 16.11
CA SER A 26 -8.73 -2.01 16.41
C SER A 26 -8.74 -2.13 17.94
N ARG A 27 -9.90 -2.36 18.55
CA ARG A 27 -10.00 -2.59 20.01
C ARG A 27 -9.15 -3.78 20.49
N ASN A 28 -8.56 -4.55 19.58
CA ASN A 28 -7.47 -5.48 19.83
C ASN A 28 -6.17 -4.92 19.24
N ASN A 29 -5.29 -4.38 20.10
CA ASN A 29 -3.93 -3.94 19.75
C ASN A 29 -3.07 -5.04 19.09
N GLU A 30 -3.49 -6.30 19.13
CA GLU A 30 -2.77 -7.44 18.56
C GLU A 30 -2.90 -7.57 17.04
N ILE A 31 -3.99 -7.08 16.43
CA ILE A 31 -4.26 -7.23 14.99
C ILE A 31 -4.07 -5.88 14.29
N THR A 32 -2.82 -5.42 14.24
CA THR A 32 -2.40 -4.32 13.35
C THR A 32 -1.50 -4.89 12.26
N HIS A 33 -1.51 -4.32 11.04
CA HIS A 33 -0.63 -4.77 9.96
C HIS A 33 0.85 -4.83 10.39
N VAL A 34 1.28 -3.87 11.22
CA VAL A 34 2.64 -3.84 11.79
C VAL A 34 2.89 -5.04 12.69
N ASN A 35 1.94 -5.40 13.55
CA ASN A 35 2.09 -6.55 14.45
C ASN A 35 2.01 -7.88 13.71
N LEU A 36 1.18 -7.98 12.66
CA LEU A 36 1.14 -9.14 11.77
C LEU A 36 2.47 -9.33 11.03
N TYR A 37 3.08 -8.26 10.53
CA TYR A 37 4.39 -8.33 9.91
C TYR A 37 5.48 -8.73 10.91
N LYS A 38 5.45 -8.18 12.13
CA LYS A 38 6.37 -8.57 13.21
C LYS A 38 6.19 -10.03 13.65
N ASP A 39 4.96 -10.53 13.74
CA ASP A 39 4.70 -11.95 14.05
C ASP A 39 5.29 -12.86 12.95
N LEU A 40 5.10 -12.50 11.67
CA LEU A 40 5.74 -13.20 10.56
C LEU A 40 7.26 -13.24 10.71
N LEU A 41 7.92 -12.08 10.90
CA LEU A 41 9.39 -12.03 11.04
C LEU A 41 9.87 -12.90 12.21
N LYS A 42 9.22 -12.78 13.37
CA LYS A 42 9.53 -13.58 14.56
C LYS A 42 9.40 -15.08 14.30
N ARG A 43 8.34 -15.51 13.61
CA ARG A 43 8.11 -16.93 13.28
C ARG A 43 9.11 -17.50 12.28
N ARG A 44 9.76 -16.63 11.51
CA ARG A 44 10.82 -17.00 10.56
C ARG A 44 12.24 -16.81 11.10
N ASP A 45 12.36 -16.49 12.39
CA ASP A 45 13.63 -16.18 13.05
C ASP A 45 14.40 -15.04 12.34
N ILE A 46 13.66 -14.07 11.81
CA ILE A 46 14.21 -12.89 11.16
C ILE A 46 14.17 -11.74 12.17
N ALA A 47 15.34 -11.30 12.63
CA ALA A 47 15.44 -10.12 13.48
C ALA A 47 15.07 -8.86 12.70
N LEU A 48 14.19 -8.03 13.28
CA LEU A 48 13.86 -6.71 12.73
C LEU A 48 14.93 -5.71 13.20
N PRO A 49 15.79 -5.18 12.30
CA PRO A 49 16.80 -4.18 12.69
C PRO A 49 16.16 -2.81 12.95
N ASP A 50 16.86 -1.95 13.69
CA ASP A 50 16.41 -0.59 14.02
C ASP A 50 16.12 0.27 12.79
N ASN A 51 16.82 0.01 11.69
CA ASN A 51 16.61 0.72 10.43
C ASN A 51 15.51 0.09 9.56
N HIS A 52 14.73 -0.86 10.07
CA HIS A 52 13.60 -1.48 9.38
C HIS A 52 13.95 -1.99 7.97
N PHE A 53 15.12 -2.61 7.81
CA PHE A 53 15.65 -3.12 6.53
C PHE A 53 15.92 -2.06 5.45
N THR A 54 15.90 -0.77 5.78
CA THR A 54 16.18 0.30 4.81
C THR A 54 17.53 0.16 4.11
N HIS A 55 18.54 -0.38 4.81
CA HIS A 55 19.86 -0.70 4.26
C HIS A 55 19.86 -1.78 3.17
N LEU A 56 18.79 -2.57 3.04
CA LEU A 56 18.65 -3.56 1.97
C LEU A 56 18.11 -2.95 0.67
N TYR A 57 17.60 -1.71 0.72
CA TYR A 57 17.07 -1.03 -0.45
C TYR A 57 18.16 -0.19 -1.13
N ASP A 58 18.23 -0.33 -2.45
CA ASP A 58 18.86 0.64 -3.34
C ASP A 58 17.87 1.81 -3.60
N TRP A 59 18.28 2.81 -4.36
CA TRP A 59 17.48 4.00 -4.61
C TRP A 59 16.09 3.68 -5.20
N GLN A 60 15.93 2.59 -5.94
CA GLN A 60 14.65 2.16 -6.52
C GLN A 60 13.63 1.83 -5.42
N GLY A 61 14.05 1.11 -4.38
CA GLY A 61 13.19 0.80 -3.24
C GLY A 61 12.86 2.06 -2.44
N LEU A 62 13.86 2.90 -2.19
CA LEU A 62 13.67 4.17 -1.48
C LEU A 62 12.76 5.15 -2.24
N ALA A 63 12.84 5.18 -3.57
CA ALA A 63 11.99 6.00 -4.43
C ALA A 63 10.51 5.61 -4.29
N GLY A 64 10.22 4.31 -4.19
CA GLY A 64 8.86 3.80 -3.94
C GLY A 64 8.26 4.31 -2.62
N TYR A 65 9.04 4.28 -1.52
CA TYR A 65 8.59 4.85 -0.25
C TYR A 65 8.46 6.37 -0.31
N ASN A 66 9.43 7.04 -0.93
CA ASN A 66 9.43 8.50 -1.05
C ASN A 66 8.26 9.00 -1.88
N ALA A 67 7.69 8.22 -2.82
CA ALA A 67 6.53 8.61 -3.62
C ALA A 67 5.27 8.95 -2.77
N PHE A 68 5.16 8.42 -1.54
CA PHE A 68 4.06 8.73 -0.63
C PHE A 68 4.20 10.08 0.07
N MET A 69 5.42 10.61 0.15
CA MET A 69 5.72 11.79 0.96
C MET A 69 5.27 13.12 0.32
N PRO A 70 5.49 13.40 -0.98
CA PRO A 70 5.23 14.70 -1.59
C PRO A 70 3.86 15.29 -1.29
N GLY A 71 2.77 14.54 -1.49
CA GLY A 71 1.42 15.05 -1.23
C GLY A 71 1.00 15.00 0.24
N GLY A 72 1.75 14.29 1.10
CA GLY A 72 1.55 14.29 2.56
C GLY A 72 2.25 15.44 3.29
N VAL A 73 3.39 15.91 2.77
CA VAL A 73 4.21 16.97 3.41
C VAL A 73 4.17 18.31 2.67
N ASN A 74 3.73 18.33 1.41
CA ASN A 74 3.57 19.55 0.62
C ASN A 74 2.19 19.59 -0.06
N ARG A 75 1.36 20.54 0.35
CA ARG A 75 0.00 20.73 -0.19
C ARG A 75 -0.03 21.04 -1.69
N GLN A 76 1.06 21.58 -2.26
CA GLN A 76 1.16 21.81 -3.71
C GLN A 76 1.10 20.50 -4.50
N HIS A 77 1.44 19.37 -3.89
CA HIS A 77 1.44 18.05 -4.52
C HIS A 77 0.29 17.16 -4.02
N TYR A 78 -0.70 17.73 -3.33
CA TYR A 78 -1.80 17.00 -2.72
C TYR A 78 -2.50 16.05 -3.71
N TYR A 79 -2.78 16.50 -4.93
CA TYR A 79 -3.51 15.70 -5.91
C TYR A 79 -2.71 14.53 -6.49
N LYS A 80 -1.39 14.49 -6.31
CA LYS A 80 -0.58 13.30 -6.63
C LYS A 80 -0.88 12.13 -5.68
N SER A 81 -1.14 12.42 -4.40
CA SER A 81 -1.35 11.37 -3.38
C SER A 81 -2.52 10.42 -3.70
N PRO A 82 -3.73 10.87 -4.11
CA PRO A 82 -4.78 9.96 -4.52
C PRO A 82 -4.36 8.97 -5.62
N GLY A 83 -3.57 9.41 -6.60
CA GLY A 83 -3.03 8.55 -7.65
C GLY A 83 -2.06 7.50 -7.11
N VAL A 84 -1.12 7.91 -6.26
CA VAL A 84 -0.16 7.00 -5.61
C VAL A 84 -0.87 5.95 -4.76
N MET A 85 -1.86 6.38 -3.95
CA MET A 85 -2.62 5.48 -3.08
C MET A 85 -3.46 4.49 -3.88
N ALA A 86 -4.21 4.96 -4.88
CA ALA A 86 -5.07 4.10 -5.69
C ALA A 86 -4.28 3.00 -6.42
N MET A 87 -3.12 3.35 -6.99
CA MET A 87 -2.29 2.36 -7.67
C MET A 87 -1.66 1.35 -6.71
N THR A 88 -1.32 1.76 -5.48
CA THR A 88 -0.80 0.82 -4.48
C THR A 88 -1.83 -0.27 -4.16
N GLU A 89 -3.05 0.13 -3.83
CA GLU A 89 -4.13 -0.80 -3.47
C GLU A 89 -4.59 -1.67 -4.65
N LEU A 90 -4.42 -1.18 -5.90
CA LEU A 90 -4.77 -1.94 -7.10
C LEU A 90 -3.72 -2.99 -7.49
N LEU A 91 -2.44 -2.71 -7.26
CA LEU A 91 -1.33 -3.55 -7.72
C LEU A 91 -1.00 -4.69 -6.75
N ASP A 92 -1.22 -4.47 -5.46
CA ASP A 92 -0.78 -5.36 -4.38
C ASP A 92 -1.51 -6.73 -4.37
N PRO A 93 -2.86 -6.81 -4.49
CA PRO A 93 -3.58 -8.09 -4.33
C PRO A 93 -3.13 -9.22 -5.26
N PRO A 94 -2.97 -9.01 -6.58
CA PRO A 94 -2.53 -10.10 -7.47
C PRO A 94 -1.12 -10.60 -7.15
N GLN A 95 -0.24 -9.75 -6.62
CA GLN A 95 1.12 -10.17 -6.24
C GLN A 95 1.12 -10.91 -4.91
N TYR A 96 0.33 -10.45 -3.92
CA TYR A 96 0.16 -11.16 -2.66
C TYR A 96 -0.48 -12.54 -2.85
N GLN A 97 -1.42 -12.70 -3.78
CA GLN A 97 -1.97 -14.02 -4.14
C GLN A 97 -0.86 -14.99 -4.59
N LYS A 98 0.04 -14.55 -5.48
CA LYS A 98 1.17 -15.36 -5.95
C LYS A 98 2.14 -15.69 -4.81
N LEU A 99 2.43 -14.70 -3.96
CA LEU A 99 3.31 -14.87 -2.79
C LEU A 99 2.74 -15.91 -1.82
N VAL A 100 1.49 -15.75 -1.42
CA VAL A 100 0.78 -16.69 -0.51
C VAL A 100 0.81 -18.10 -1.10
N ALA A 101 0.45 -18.26 -2.38
CA ALA A 101 0.49 -19.56 -3.04
C ALA A 101 1.91 -20.16 -3.09
N GLY A 102 2.94 -19.32 -3.27
CA GLY A 102 4.34 -19.72 -3.21
C GLY A 102 4.77 -20.20 -1.83
N CYS A 103 4.47 -19.43 -0.81
CA CYS A 103 4.78 -19.73 0.60
C CYS A 103 4.13 -21.04 1.06
N LEU A 104 2.84 -21.23 0.78
CA LEU A 104 2.12 -22.45 1.15
C LEU A 104 2.72 -23.68 0.45
N ARG A 105 3.13 -23.54 -0.83
CA ARG A 105 3.76 -24.62 -1.60
C ARG A 105 5.08 -25.10 -0.98
N ILE A 106 5.82 -24.24 -0.31
CA ILE A 106 7.08 -24.58 0.37
C ILE A 106 6.90 -24.95 1.85
N GLY A 107 5.66 -25.19 2.29
CA GLY A 107 5.35 -25.66 3.65
C GLY A 107 5.19 -24.57 4.70
N MET A 108 5.05 -23.29 4.31
CA MET A 108 4.63 -22.24 5.25
C MET A 108 3.16 -22.42 5.64
N THR A 109 2.82 -22.02 6.85
CA THR A 109 1.45 -22.14 7.40
C THR A 109 0.59 -20.93 7.05
N GLU A 110 -0.73 -21.06 7.19
CA GLU A 110 -1.68 -19.94 7.03
C GLU A 110 -1.35 -18.76 7.94
N ARG A 111 -0.86 -19.03 9.16
CA ARG A 111 -0.42 -17.99 10.09
C ARG A 111 0.81 -17.24 9.58
N ASP A 112 1.76 -17.94 8.94
CA ASP A 112 2.95 -17.30 8.39
C ASP A 112 2.59 -16.34 7.26
N VAL A 113 1.57 -16.66 6.48
CA VAL A 113 1.14 -15.83 5.34
C VAL A 113 0.02 -14.85 5.69
N HIS A 114 -0.44 -14.81 6.95
CA HIS A 114 -1.64 -14.09 7.35
C HIS A 114 -1.58 -12.59 7.01
N TYR A 115 -0.42 -11.97 7.23
CA TYR A 115 -0.17 -10.58 6.84
C TYR A 115 -0.52 -10.32 5.37
N TYR A 116 -0.01 -11.13 4.45
CA TYR A 116 -0.24 -10.96 3.01
C TYR A 116 -1.64 -11.40 2.59
N ALA A 117 -2.17 -12.46 3.21
CA ALA A 117 -3.51 -12.96 2.90
C ALA A 117 -4.60 -11.94 3.24
N GLU A 118 -4.44 -11.18 4.32
CA GLU A 118 -5.38 -10.12 4.68
C GLU A 118 -5.46 -9.02 3.62
N HIS A 119 -4.31 -8.58 3.10
CA HIS A 119 -4.22 -7.52 2.09
C HIS A 119 -4.89 -7.90 0.75
N ILE A 120 -4.90 -9.19 0.38
CA ILE A 120 -5.57 -9.63 -0.86
C ILE A 120 -7.05 -9.23 -0.88
N THR A 121 -7.75 -9.34 0.24
CA THR A 121 -9.20 -9.06 0.29
C THR A 121 -9.46 -7.59 0.59
N VAL A 122 -8.69 -7.02 1.52
CA VAL A 122 -8.90 -5.67 2.03
C VAL A 122 -8.63 -4.61 0.97
N ASP A 123 -7.53 -4.77 0.23
CA ASP A 123 -7.06 -3.72 -0.69
C ASP A 123 -7.94 -3.62 -1.93
N ILE A 124 -8.68 -4.68 -2.30
CA ILE A 124 -9.71 -4.61 -3.37
C ILE A 124 -10.77 -3.56 -3.00
N GLY A 125 -11.24 -3.57 -1.74
CA GLY A 125 -12.22 -2.60 -1.25
C GLY A 125 -11.65 -1.19 -1.15
N HIS A 126 -10.37 -1.06 -0.80
CA HIS A 126 -9.70 0.24 -0.77
C HIS A 126 -9.49 0.82 -2.17
N ALA A 127 -9.08 0.01 -3.15
CA ALA A 127 -8.91 0.43 -4.53
C ALA A 127 -10.24 0.98 -5.09
N ASP A 128 -11.35 0.26 -4.89
CA ASP A 128 -12.70 0.74 -5.22
C ASP A 128 -13.00 2.07 -4.51
N GLY A 129 -12.69 2.16 -3.20
CA GLY A 129 -12.86 3.36 -2.40
C GLY A 129 -12.10 4.57 -2.94
N TRP A 130 -10.83 4.40 -3.30
CA TRP A 130 -10.02 5.47 -3.90
C TRP A 130 -10.56 5.92 -5.25
N LEU A 131 -10.93 4.97 -6.13
CA LEU A 131 -11.42 5.29 -7.46
C LEU A 131 -12.78 5.99 -7.39
N ASN A 132 -13.76 5.34 -6.76
CA ASN A 132 -15.17 5.76 -6.83
C ASN A 132 -15.54 6.83 -5.81
N ASN A 133 -14.88 6.89 -4.66
CA ASN A 133 -15.23 7.85 -3.59
C ASN A 133 -14.25 9.03 -3.48
N VAL A 134 -13.05 8.95 -4.08
CA VAL A 134 -12.06 10.04 -4.05
C VAL A 134 -11.75 10.58 -5.44
N ILE A 135 -11.24 9.75 -6.35
CA ILE A 135 -10.73 10.20 -7.64
C ILE A 135 -11.87 10.66 -8.56
N VAL A 136 -12.90 9.83 -8.77
CA VAL A 136 -14.05 10.20 -9.62
C VAL A 136 -14.75 11.49 -9.12
N PRO A 137 -15.05 11.65 -7.82
CA PRO A 137 -15.60 12.90 -7.30
C PRO A 137 -14.64 14.09 -7.37
N THR A 138 -13.33 13.86 -7.35
CA THR A 138 -12.31 14.91 -7.53
C THR A 138 -12.30 15.39 -8.97
N GLY A 139 -12.26 14.48 -9.95
CA GLY A 139 -12.30 14.84 -11.37
C GLY A 139 -13.58 15.57 -11.76
N LYS A 140 -14.73 15.22 -11.17
CA LYS A 140 -15.99 15.94 -11.39
C LYS A 140 -15.98 17.38 -10.85
N ARG A 141 -15.31 17.64 -9.72
CA ARG A 141 -15.28 18.96 -9.06
C ARG A 141 -14.12 19.84 -9.52
N HIS A 142 -12.98 19.22 -9.81
CA HIS A 142 -11.74 19.88 -10.16
C HIS A 142 -11.07 19.12 -11.33
N PRO A 143 -11.58 19.25 -12.58
CA PRO A 143 -11.05 18.52 -13.71
C PRO A 143 -9.55 18.73 -13.93
N ALA A 144 -9.05 19.96 -13.74
CA ALA A 144 -7.63 20.29 -13.86
C ALA A 144 -6.74 19.53 -12.84
N ALA A 145 -7.28 19.08 -11.71
CA ALA A 145 -6.53 18.29 -10.74
C ALA A 145 -6.23 16.86 -11.23
N MET A 146 -6.92 16.38 -12.25
CA MET A 146 -6.76 15.01 -12.74
C MET A 146 -5.41 14.76 -13.38
N GLU A 147 -4.77 15.77 -13.97
CA GLU A 147 -3.40 15.67 -14.47
C GLU A 147 -2.43 15.26 -13.35
N GLU A 148 -2.54 15.89 -12.19
CA GLU A 148 -1.73 15.57 -11.00
C GLU A 148 -2.07 14.19 -10.42
N VAL A 149 -3.34 13.78 -10.46
CA VAL A 149 -3.75 12.42 -10.05
C VAL A 149 -3.11 11.37 -10.97
N TYR A 150 -3.17 11.58 -12.29
CA TYR A 150 -2.53 10.69 -13.25
C TYR A 150 -1.01 10.68 -13.10
N PHE A 151 -0.40 11.83 -12.84
CA PHE A 151 1.02 11.91 -12.54
C PHE A 151 1.38 11.07 -11.30
N GLY A 152 0.61 11.17 -10.22
CA GLY A 152 0.81 10.35 -9.03
C GLY A 152 0.67 8.85 -9.29
N ALA A 153 -0.31 8.46 -10.10
CA ALA A 153 -0.49 7.06 -10.50
C ALA A 153 0.70 6.55 -11.33
N ALA A 154 1.14 7.32 -12.33
CA ALA A 154 2.30 7.00 -13.16
C ALA A 154 3.58 6.93 -12.31
N LEU A 155 3.78 7.85 -11.38
CA LEU A 155 4.90 7.84 -10.44
C LEU A 155 4.94 6.53 -9.65
N ARG A 156 3.80 6.11 -9.07
CA ARG A 156 3.74 4.86 -8.29
C ARG A 156 4.01 3.61 -9.14
N LEU A 157 3.51 3.58 -10.37
CA LEU A 157 3.73 2.48 -11.32
C LEU A 157 5.22 2.39 -11.70
N GLN A 158 5.83 3.52 -12.04
CA GLN A 158 7.25 3.58 -12.42
C GLN A 158 8.15 3.14 -11.27
N THR A 159 7.94 3.66 -10.06
CA THR A 159 8.76 3.27 -8.90
C THR A 159 8.56 1.80 -8.53
N CYS A 160 7.36 1.24 -8.76
CA CYS A 160 7.12 -0.20 -8.64
C CYS A 160 7.96 -0.98 -9.63
N ASN A 161 7.93 -0.57 -10.91
CA ASN A 161 8.67 -1.24 -11.97
C ASN A 161 10.16 -1.26 -11.68
N ASP A 162 10.74 -0.09 -11.37
CA ASP A 162 12.17 0.06 -11.08
C ASP A 162 12.57 -0.81 -9.87
N TYR A 163 11.73 -0.86 -8.83
CA TYR A 163 11.97 -1.71 -7.66
C TYR A 163 11.93 -3.20 -8.00
N TYR A 164 10.93 -3.66 -8.74
CA TYR A 164 10.81 -5.07 -9.10
C TYR A 164 11.91 -5.53 -10.06
N ASP A 165 12.32 -4.68 -11.02
CA ASP A 165 13.44 -4.96 -11.90
C ASP A 165 14.74 -5.10 -11.09
N ARG A 166 15.02 -4.14 -10.18
CA ARG A 166 16.20 -4.20 -9.31
C ARG A 166 16.18 -5.41 -8.36
N LEU A 167 15.01 -5.74 -7.83
CA LEU A 167 14.84 -6.91 -6.97
C LEU A 167 15.10 -8.21 -7.75
N LEU A 168 14.59 -8.31 -8.98
CA LEU A 168 14.83 -9.46 -9.86
C LEU A 168 16.32 -9.63 -10.19
N GLU A 169 17.01 -8.55 -10.53
CA GLU A 169 18.46 -8.57 -10.74
C GLU A 169 19.20 -9.07 -9.48
N THR A 170 18.82 -8.54 -8.31
CA THR A 170 19.42 -8.93 -7.03
C THR A 170 19.21 -10.42 -6.77
N LEU A 171 17.99 -10.93 -6.97
CA LEU A 171 17.66 -12.35 -6.79
C LEU A 171 18.41 -13.25 -7.78
N ARG A 172 18.60 -12.82 -9.03
CA ARG A 172 19.36 -13.58 -10.04
C ARG A 172 20.87 -13.61 -9.75
N ALA A 173 21.38 -12.57 -9.10
CA ALA A 173 22.77 -12.50 -8.69
C ALA A 173 23.08 -13.31 -7.42
N LEU A 174 22.05 -13.74 -6.67
CA LEU A 174 22.24 -14.69 -5.59
C LEU A 174 22.67 -16.03 -6.19
N GLU A 175 23.90 -16.45 -5.92
CA GLU A 175 24.29 -17.84 -6.08
C GLU A 175 23.41 -18.65 -5.14
N ILE A 176 22.43 -19.37 -5.67
CA ILE A 176 21.76 -20.43 -4.91
C ILE A 176 22.80 -21.56 -4.86
N PRO A 177 23.41 -21.86 -3.70
CA PRO A 177 24.28 -23.02 -3.61
C PRO A 177 23.44 -24.21 -4.06
N ASN A 178 23.96 -25.04 -4.96
CA ASN A 178 23.30 -26.28 -5.35
C ASN A 178 23.03 -27.12 -4.09
N THR A 179 21.87 -26.94 -3.47
CA THR A 179 21.39 -27.81 -2.40
C THR A 179 20.92 -29.07 -3.08
N VAL A 180 21.79 -30.07 -3.03
CA VAL A 180 21.58 -31.53 -3.12
C VAL A 180 20.15 -31.91 -3.53
N ARG A 181 20.03 -32.46 -4.76
CA ARG A 181 18.85 -33.22 -5.21
C ARG A 181 18.60 -34.43 -4.33
#